data_AF-A0A1G2G7B4-F1
#
_entry.id   AF-A0A1G2G7B4-F1
#
_cell.length_a   1.000
_cell.length_b   1.000
_cell.length_c   1.000
_cell.angle_alpha   90.00
_cell.angle_beta   90.00
_cell.angle_gamma   90.00
#
_symmetry.space_group_name_H-M   'P 1'
#
loop_
_entity.id
_entity.type
_entity.pdbx_description
1 polymer ?
#
loop_
_entity_poly.entity_id
_entity_poly.type
_entity_poly.pdbx_seq_one_letter_code
_entity_poly.pdbx_strand_id
1 'polypeptide(L)'
;MHFIKHIMEILILFLVFVLLAGWGFAWYRTVRAEHSPNQKIFSDGVLPSPPPEGFYTGRVAGYHGGWRGKSFESGDKTGINIFGENREKKYPFIFYEAEGLRDAGKQVLRIDYNIPANPFWLRTVTDEIVEYEPGKYIGKLNVQWLPWVPFTLGYFFLER
;
A
#
# COMPACT_ATOMS: atom_id res chain seq x y z
N MET A 1 -42.64 12.51 -16.22
CA MET A 1 -42.03 11.20 -15.96
C MET A 1 -40.89 10.85 -16.95
N HIS A 2 -41.05 11.08 -18.26
CA HIS A 2 -40.02 10.78 -19.27
C HIS A 2 -38.71 11.60 -19.10
N PHE A 3 -38.81 12.88 -18.75
CA PHE A 3 -37.67 13.77 -18.54
C PHE A 3 -36.76 13.34 -17.37
N ILE A 4 -37.36 12.94 -16.23
CA ILE A 4 -36.63 12.46 -15.05
C ILE A 4 -35.88 11.15 -15.36
N LYS A 5 -36.49 10.27 -16.18
CA LYS A 5 -35.85 9.02 -16.62
C LYS A 5 -34.57 9.27 -17.41
N HIS A 6 -34.59 10.20 -18.36
CA HIS A 6 -33.39 10.53 -19.15
C HIS A 6 -32.29 11.19 -18.33
N ILE A 7 -32.63 12.04 -17.35
CA ILE A 7 -31.63 12.59 -16.42
C ILE A 7 -30.98 11.45 -15.62
N MET A 8 -31.78 10.52 -15.10
CA MET A 8 -31.28 9.37 -14.35
C MET A 8 -30.37 8.47 -15.20
N GLU A 9 -30.73 8.21 -16.45
CA GLU A 9 -29.90 7.46 -17.41
C GLU A 9 -28.55 8.15 -17.64
N ILE A 10 -28.53 9.46 -17.85
CA ILE A 10 -27.28 10.24 -18.03
C ILE A 10 -26.41 10.17 -16.77
N LEU A 11 -27.02 10.33 -15.58
CA LEU A 11 -26.28 10.26 -14.31
C LEU A 11 -25.68 8.87 -14.08
N ILE A 12 -26.41 7.81 -14.41
CA ILE A 12 -25.91 6.43 -14.32
C ILE A 12 -24.74 6.23 -15.29
N LEU A 13 -24.89 6.64 -16.55
CA LEU A 13 -23.82 6.52 -17.55
C LEU A 13 -22.57 7.31 -17.16
N PHE A 14 -22.76 8.52 -16.61
CA PHE A 14 -21.66 9.33 -16.09
C PHE A 14 -20.95 8.64 -14.92
N LEU A 15 -21.71 8.08 -13.95
CA LEU A 15 -21.15 7.33 -12.84
C LEU A 15 -20.34 6.12 -13.33
N VAL A 16 -20.89 5.34 -14.27
CA VAL A 16 -20.19 4.19 -14.87
C VAL A 16 -18.90 4.64 -15.55
N PHE A 17 -18.93 5.74 -16.30
CA PHE A 17 -17.74 6.30 -16.94
C PHE A 17 -16.67 6.68 -15.91
N VAL A 18 -17.05 7.37 -14.82
CA VAL A 18 -16.11 7.74 -13.75
C VAL A 18 -15.48 6.50 -13.09
N LEU A 19 -16.28 5.46 -12.82
CA LEU A 19 -15.78 4.21 -12.24
C LEU A 19 -14.80 3.50 -13.19
N LEU A 20 -15.12 3.41 -14.48
CA LEU A 20 -14.24 2.81 -15.48
C LEU A 20 -12.95 3.61 -15.66
N ALA A 21 -13.02 4.95 -15.65
CA ALA A 21 -11.85 5.81 -15.72
C ALA A 21 -10.95 5.63 -14.48
N GLY A 22 -11.53 5.56 -13.29
CA GLY A 22 -10.82 5.28 -12.04
C GLY A 22 -10.13 3.92 -12.05
N TRP A 23 -10.84 2.89 -12.52
CA TRP A 23 -10.28 1.55 -12.70
C TRP A 23 -9.14 1.52 -13.71
N GLY A 24 -9.32 2.15 -14.88
CA GLY A 24 -8.28 2.28 -15.90
C GLY A 24 -7.05 3.02 -15.40
N PHE A 25 -7.23 4.06 -14.57
CA PHE A 25 -6.12 4.76 -13.93
C PHE A 25 -5.38 3.87 -12.92
N ALA A 26 -6.10 3.14 -12.07
CA ALA A 26 -5.49 2.20 -11.11
C ALA A 26 -4.69 1.10 -11.81
N TRP A 27 -5.24 0.58 -12.93
CA TRP A 27 -4.54 -0.37 -13.79
C TRP A 27 -3.28 0.24 -14.41
N TYR A 28 -3.38 1.44 -14.99
CA TYR A 28 -2.23 2.16 -15.53
C TYR A 28 -1.13 2.37 -14.49
N ARG A 29 -1.50 2.78 -13.27
CA ARG A 29 -0.57 2.93 -12.14
C ARG A 29 0.12 1.62 -11.78
N THR A 30 -0.64 0.52 -11.75
CA THR A 30 -0.14 -0.83 -11.48
C THR A 30 0.90 -1.23 -12.51
N VAL A 31 0.58 -1.15 -13.81
CA VAL A 31 1.52 -1.46 -14.90
C VAL A 31 2.77 -0.58 -14.79
N ARG A 32 2.60 0.72 -14.56
CA ARG A 32 3.71 1.67 -14.39
C ARG A 32 4.64 1.34 -13.24
N ALA A 33 4.09 0.88 -12.11
CA ALA A 33 4.86 0.51 -10.92
C ALA A 33 5.58 -0.83 -11.14
N GLU A 34 4.88 -1.83 -11.67
CA GLU A 34 5.43 -3.19 -11.88
C GLU A 34 6.49 -3.25 -12.98
N HIS A 35 6.50 -2.32 -13.93
CA HIS A 35 7.58 -2.18 -14.91
C HIS A 35 8.70 -1.23 -14.47
N SER A 36 8.66 -0.72 -13.24
CA SER A 36 9.73 0.16 -12.73
C SER A 36 10.93 -0.63 -12.22
N PRO A 37 12.14 -0.03 -12.17
CA PRO A 37 13.32 -0.69 -11.58
C PRO A 37 13.10 -1.17 -10.13
N ASN A 38 12.20 -0.52 -9.39
CA ASN A 38 11.87 -0.90 -8.02
C ASN A 38 11.21 -2.27 -7.92
N GLN A 39 10.47 -2.71 -8.96
CA GLN A 39 9.92 -4.06 -8.99
C GLN A 39 11.05 -5.10 -8.95
N LYS A 40 12.16 -4.85 -9.67
CA LYS A 40 13.30 -5.76 -9.64
C LYS A 40 13.91 -5.85 -8.24
N ILE A 41 14.13 -4.72 -7.58
CA ILE A 41 14.64 -4.68 -6.19
C ILE A 41 13.70 -5.45 -5.25
N PHE A 42 12.40 -5.25 -5.39
CA PHE A 42 11.39 -5.96 -4.59
C PHE A 42 11.39 -7.48 -4.86
N SER A 43 11.43 -7.88 -6.14
CA SER A 43 11.49 -9.28 -6.53
C SER A 43 12.76 -9.98 -6.05
N ASP A 44 13.89 -9.27 -6.04
CA ASP A 44 15.19 -9.79 -5.60
C ASP A 44 15.37 -9.80 -4.07
N GLY A 45 14.57 -9.01 -3.32
CA GLY A 45 14.64 -8.96 -1.86
C GLY A 45 14.28 -10.28 -1.19
N VAL A 46 14.31 -10.36 0.12
CA VAL A 46 13.93 -11.56 0.88
C VAL A 46 12.96 -11.22 1.99
N LEU A 47 12.29 -12.24 2.52
CA LEU A 47 11.49 -12.07 3.72
C LEU A 47 12.40 -11.56 4.86
N PRO A 48 12.07 -10.45 5.54
CA PRO A 48 12.84 -9.95 6.67
C PRO A 48 13.04 -11.02 7.76
N SER A 49 14.28 -11.27 8.13
CA SER A 49 14.61 -12.22 9.20
C SER A 49 15.86 -11.75 9.96
N PRO A 50 15.73 -11.23 11.20
CA PRO A 50 14.50 -11.14 11.99
C PRO A 50 13.48 -10.11 11.44
N PRO A 51 12.21 -10.16 11.89
CA PRO A 51 11.24 -9.10 11.61
C PRO A 51 11.76 -7.72 12.03
N PRO A 52 11.37 -6.64 11.31
CA PRO A 52 11.81 -5.28 11.64
C PRO A 52 11.35 -4.86 13.03
N GLU A 53 12.19 -4.08 13.71
CA GLU A 53 11.95 -3.62 15.10
C GLU A 53 12.33 -2.14 15.25
N GLY A 54 11.47 -1.36 15.89
CA GLY A 54 11.67 0.06 16.10
C GLY A 54 11.39 0.90 14.85
N PHE A 55 11.90 2.13 14.84
CA PHE A 55 11.61 3.12 13.82
C PHE A 55 12.53 3.01 12.60
N TYR A 56 11.91 3.12 11.42
CA TYR A 56 12.57 3.22 10.12
C TYR A 56 12.09 4.46 9.38
N THR A 57 13.04 5.23 8.86
CA THR A 57 12.81 6.40 8.03
C THR A 57 12.25 5.99 6.67
N GLY A 58 11.15 6.61 6.28
CA GLY A 58 10.43 6.34 5.05
C GLY A 58 10.85 7.26 3.91
N ARG A 59 10.98 6.71 2.70
CA ARG A 59 11.17 7.48 1.46
C ARG A 59 10.24 7.00 0.36
N VAL A 60 9.54 7.91 -0.30
CA VAL A 60 8.75 7.65 -1.52
C VAL A 60 9.21 8.63 -2.58
N ALA A 61 9.58 8.12 -3.75
CA ALA A 61 10.05 8.97 -4.85
C ALA A 61 8.96 9.96 -5.27
N GLY A 62 9.30 11.26 -5.28
CA GLY A 62 8.38 12.34 -5.67
C GLY A 62 7.28 12.68 -4.65
N TYR A 63 7.33 12.12 -3.44
CA TYR A 63 6.38 12.46 -2.38
C TYR A 63 6.97 13.50 -1.42
N HIS A 64 6.21 14.57 -1.19
CA HIS A 64 6.60 15.69 -0.31
C HIS A 64 5.65 15.86 0.89
N GLY A 65 4.83 14.86 1.20
CA GLY A 65 3.91 14.93 2.33
C GLY A 65 4.58 14.65 3.68
N GLY A 66 3.79 14.69 4.75
CA GLY A 66 4.28 14.61 6.12
C GLY A 66 4.70 13.21 6.59
N TRP A 67 4.55 12.15 5.78
CA TRP A 67 4.97 10.81 6.20
C TRP A 67 6.49 10.73 6.40
N ARG A 68 6.92 10.21 7.55
CA ARG A 68 8.33 10.08 7.94
C ARG A 68 8.82 8.65 8.02
N GLY A 69 7.92 7.67 8.00
CA GLY A 69 8.28 6.26 8.05
C GLY A 69 7.35 5.44 8.92
N LYS A 70 7.86 4.31 9.43
CA LYS A 70 7.10 3.34 10.22
C LYS A 70 7.89 2.92 11.45
N SER A 71 7.19 2.64 12.55
CA SER A 71 7.75 1.97 13.71
C SER A 71 7.11 0.60 13.84
N PHE A 72 7.91 -0.42 14.11
CA PHE A 72 7.48 -1.81 14.26
C PHE A 72 7.72 -2.27 15.69
N GLU A 73 6.80 -3.09 16.20
CA GLU A 73 6.88 -3.79 17.48
C GLU A 73 6.76 -5.29 17.17
N SER A 74 7.90 -5.95 16.99
CA SER A 74 8.00 -7.33 16.48
C SER A 74 7.40 -8.37 17.42
N GLY A 75 7.48 -8.15 18.73
CA GLY A 75 6.88 -9.02 19.74
C GLY A 75 5.37 -9.15 19.58
N ASP A 76 4.70 -8.03 19.30
CA ASP A 76 3.24 -7.97 19.18
C ASP A 76 2.76 -8.08 17.72
N LYS A 77 3.69 -8.08 16.75
CA LYS A 77 3.40 -8.03 15.31
C LYS A 77 2.54 -6.82 14.92
N THR A 78 2.80 -5.69 15.57
CA THR A 78 2.10 -4.43 15.34
C THR A 78 3.06 -3.36 14.88
N GLY A 79 2.53 -2.28 14.32
CA GLY A 79 3.32 -1.10 14.07
C GLY A 79 2.44 0.11 13.79
N ILE A 80 3.11 1.23 13.52
CA ILE A 80 2.43 2.51 13.33
C ILE A 80 3.21 3.41 12.37
N ASN A 81 2.50 4.19 11.55
CA ASN A 81 3.14 5.19 10.72
C ASN A 81 3.48 6.43 11.54
N ILE A 82 4.60 7.06 11.19
CA ILE A 82 5.10 8.28 11.82
C ILE A 82 4.95 9.43 10.84
N PHE A 83 4.37 10.55 11.29
CA PHE A 83 4.12 11.75 10.49
C PHE A 83 4.66 13.02 11.15
N GLY A 84 5.01 14.00 10.33
CA GLY A 84 5.45 15.34 10.73
C GLY A 84 6.78 15.36 11.49
N GLU A 85 7.27 16.56 11.78
CA GLU A 85 8.50 16.77 12.56
C GLU A 85 8.36 16.27 14.01
N ASN A 86 7.15 16.39 14.57
CA ASN A 86 6.85 15.98 15.94
C ASN A 86 6.66 14.47 16.10
N ARG A 87 6.93 13.67 15.05
CA ARG A 87 6.81 12.21 15.03
C ARG A 87 5.45 11.70 15.52
N GLU A 88 4.40 12.34 15.02
CA GLU A 88 3.02 11.98 15.33
C GLU A 88 2.73 10.54 14.87
N LYS A 89 2.22 9.72 15.80
CA LYS A 89 1.87 8.33 15.54
C LYS A 89 0.46 8.24 14.96
N LYS A 90 0.32 7.76 13.73
CA LYS A 90 -0.96 7.60 13.04
C LYS A 90 -1.05 6.26 12.33
N TYR A 91 -2.27 5.81 12.10
CA TYR A 91 -2.57 4.68 11.24
C TYR A 91 -1.82 3.41 11.67
N PRO A 92 -2.17 2.85 12.85
CA PRO A 92 -1.62 1.59 13.29
C PRO A 92 -1.88 0.48 12.29
N PHE A 93 -1.07 -0.56 12.33
CA PHE A 93 -1.21 -1.74 11.48
C PHE A 93 -0.78 -2.99 12.25
N ILE A 94 -1.23 -4.14 11.76
CA ILE A 94 -0.63 -5.43 12.12
C ILE A 94 0.25 -5.89 10.95
N PHE A 95 1.18 -6.79 11.21
CA PHE A 95 1.97 -7.38 10.13
C PHE A 95 2.21 -8.87 10.31
N TYR A 96 2.39 -9.58 9.21
CA TYR A 96 2.57 -11.03 9.21
C TYR A 96 3.23 -11.48 7.91
N GLU A 97 3.84 -12.66 7.95
CA GLU A 97 4.40 -13.31 6.76
C GLU A 97 3.26 -13.81 5.86
N ALA A 98 3.37 -13.56 4.56
CA ALA A 98 2.40 -14.01 3.58
C ALA A 98 3.03 -14.16 2.20
N GLU A 99 2.33 -14.84 1.30
CA GLU A 99 2.63 -14.78 -0.13
C GLU A 99 2.19 -13.43 -0.72
N GLY A 100 3.00 -12.85 -1.61
CA GLY A 100 2.74 -11.55 -2.25
C GLY A 100 1.43 -11.52 -3.03
N LEU A 101 0.71 -10.41 -2.95
CA LEU A 101 -0.61 -10.22 -3.58
C LEU A 101 -0.55 -10.30 -5.12
N ARG A 102 0.58 -9.90 -5.70
CA ARG A 102 0.78 -9.80 -7.16
C ARG A 102 2.07 -10.46 -7.64
N ASP A 103 2.84 -11.05 -6.74
CA ASP A 103 4.12 -11.71 -7.00
C ASP A 103 4.04 -13.17 -6.54
N ALA A 104 3.48 -14.03 -7.40
CA ALA A 104 3.26 -15.44 -7.07
C ALA A 104 4.56 -16.13 -6.62
N GLY A 105 4.48 -16.90 -5.53
CA GLY A 105 5.60 -17.59 -4.90
C GLY A 105 6.54 -16.70 -4.07
N LYS A 106 6.32 -15.39 -4.02
CA LYS A 106 7.15 -14.46 -3.23
C LYS A 106 6.66 -14.40 -1.79
N GLN A 107 7.53 -14.73 -0.82
CA GLN A 107 7.24 -14.45 0.59
C GLN A 107 7.56 -12.99 0.91
N VAL A 108 6.64 -12.33 1.60
CA VAL A 108 6.72 -10.92 1.99
C VAL A 108 6.26 -10.76 3.44
N LEU A 109 6.69 -9.68 4.09
CA LEU A 109 6.06 -9.24 5.32
C LEU A 109 4.92 -8.28 4.94
N ARG A 110 3.68 -8.77 5.07
CA ARG A 110 2.48 -7.98 4.79
C ARG A 110 2.18 -7.06 5.96
N ILE A 111 1.91 -5.80 5.66
CA ILE A 111 1.42 -4.77 6.57
C ILE A 111 -0.06 -4.54 6.25
N ASP A 112 -0.90 -4.86 7.22
CA ASP A 112 -2.35 -4.87 7.08
C ASP A 112 -2.98 -3.74 7.90
N TYR A 113 -3.61 -2.81 7.20
CA TYR A 113 -4.31 -1.68 7.81
C TYR A 113 -5.78 -1.96 8.10
N ASN A 114 -6.30 -3.14 7.79
CA ASN A 114 -7.69 -3.50 7.99
C ASN A 114 -7.99 -3.81 9.47
N ILE A 115 -7.83 -2.79 10.31
CA ILE A 115 -8.12 -2.85 11.74
C ILE A 115 -9.15 -1.78 12.14
N PRO A 116 -9.96 -2.00 13.20
CA PRO A 116 -11.01 -1.09 13.61
C PRO A 116 -10.54 0.34 13.93
N ALA A 117 -9.28 0.49 14.37
CA ALA A 117 -8.69 1.79 14.70
C ALA A 117 -8.47 2.69 13.47
N ASN A 118 -8.41 2.13 12.26
CA ASN A 118 -8.17 2.88 11.03
C ASN A 118 -9.47 3.35 10.37
N PRO A 119 -9.45 4.50 9.67
CA PRO A 119 -10.57 4.96 8.88
C PRO A 119 -10.84 3.98 7.73
N PHE A 120 -12.11 3.88 7.30
CA PHE A 120 -12.56 2.86 6.35
C PHE A 120 -11.76 2.84 5.03
N TRP A 121 -11.37 4.01 4.52
CA TRP A 121 -10.62 4.15 3.27
C TRP A 121 -9.20 3.59 3.36
N LEU A 122 -8.61 3.58 4.57
CA LEU A 122 -7.26 3.05 4.77
C LEU A 122 -7.27 1.52 4.92
N ARG A 123 -8.39 0.94 5.35
CA ARG A 123 -8.52 -0.51 5.51
C ARG A 123 -8.44 -1.28 4.20
N THR A 124 -8.54 -0.61 3.06
CA THR A 124 -8.29 -1.20 1.73
C THR A 124 -6.83 -1.16 1.32
N VAL A 125 -5.94 -0.56 2.12
CA VAL A 125 -4.52 -0.47 1.85
C VAL A 125 -3.81 -1.66 2.47
N THR A 126 -2.91 -2.26 1.69
CA THR A 126 -2.03 -3.35 2.12
C THR A 126 -0.63 -3.04 1.62
N ASP A 127 0.33 -2.84 2.52
CA ASP A 127 1.73 -2.75 2.10
C ASP A 127 2.35 -4.15 2.17
N GLU A 128 3.32 -4.43 1.30
CA GLU A 128 4.13 -5.65 1.36
C GLU A 128 5.58 -5.21 1.39
N ILE A 129 6.39 -5.70 2.34
CA ILE A 129 7.80 -5.32 2.43
C ILE A 129 8.70 -6.54 2.32
N VAL A 130 9.88 -6.32 1.73
CA VAL A 130 10.99 -7.27 1.67
C VAL A 130 12.28 -6.54 2.04
N GLU A 131 13.25 -7.28 2.56
CA GLU A 131 14.59 -6.80 2.85
C GLU A 131 15.47 -6.97 1.60
N TYR A 132 16.10 -5.90 1.11
CA TYR A 132 16.99 -5.97 -0.06
C TYR A 132 18.47 -5.76 0.31
N GLU A 133 18.72 -5.17 1.47
CA GLU A 133 20.03 -5.08 2.13
C GLU A 133 19.80 -5.13 3.65
N PRO A 134 20.79 -5.54 4.47
CA PRO A 134 20.63 -5.60 5.92
C PRO A 134 20.09 -4.29 6.52
N GLY A 135 18.90 -4.37 7.12
CA GLY A 135 18.21 -3.23 7.74
C GLY A 135 17.58 -2.24 6.76
N LYS A 136 17.54 -2.54 5.46
CA LYS A 136 16.89 -1.74 4.42
C LYS A 136 15.81 -2.53 3.71
N TYR A 137 14.63 -1.93 3.66
CA TYR A 137 13.45 -2.57 3.09
C TYR A 137 12.89 -1.76 1.95
N ILE A 138 12.35 -2.47 0.97
CA ILE A 138 11.50 -1.90 -0.06
C ILE A 138 10.09 -2.40 0.17
N GLY A 139 9.16 -1.46 0.21
CA GLY A 139 7.75 -1.71 0.35
C GLY A 139 7.00 -1.46 -0.94
N LYS A 140 6.06 -2.34 -1.25
CA LYS A 140 5.09 -2.24 -2.33
C LYS A 140 3.75 -1.82 -1.74
N LEU A 141 3.22 -0.68 -2.18
CA LEU A 141 1.95 -0.13 -1.73
C LEU A 141 0.82 -0.68 -2.62
N ASN A 142 -0.05 -1.50 -2.05
CA ASN A 142 -1.22 -2.04 -2.74
C ASN A 142 -2.52 -1.43 -2.21
N VAL A 143 -3.51 -1.29 -3.08
CA VAL A 143 -4.89 -0.97 -2.72
C VAL A 143 -5.84 -2.04 -3.26
N GLN A 144 -6.71 -2.55 -2.40
CA GLN A 144 -7.71 -3.57 -2.68
C GLN A 144 -9.11 -2.99 -2.49
N TRP A 145 -9.64 -2.32 -3.52
CA TRP A 145 -11.05 -1.89 -3.50
C TRP A 145 -12.01 -3.07 -3.57
N LEU A 146 -11.58 -4.18 -4.18
CA LEU A 146 -12.22 -5.49 -4.09
C LEU A 146 -11.17 -6.47 -3.55
N PRO A 147 -11.54 -7.40 -2.64
CA PRO A 147 -10.58 -8.31 -2.00
C PRO A 147 -9.69 -9.09 -2.98
N TRP A 148 -10.20 -9.40 -4.18
CA TRP A 148 -9.54 -10.21 -5.19
C TRP A 148 -8.81 -9.39 -6.28
N VAL A 149 -8.85 -8.05 -6.25
CA VAL A 149 -8.18 -7.20 -7.26
C VAL A 149 -7.27 -6.18 -6.57
N PRO A 150 -6.03 -6.56 -6.23
CA PRO A 150 -5.03 -5.62 -5.76
C PRO A 150 -4.49 -4.76 -6.91
N PHE A 151 -4.33 -3.46 -6.65
CA PHE A 151 -3.64 -2.50 -7.52
C PHE A 151 -2.37 -1.99 -6.86
N THR A 152 -1.25 -2.06 -7.58
CA THR A 152 0.03 -1.54 -7.12
C THR A 152 0.10 -0.03 -7.39
N LEU A 153 0.14 0.79 -6.34
CA LEU A 153 0.23 2.25 -6.50
C LEU A 153 1.67 2.74 -6.65
N GLY A 154 2.64 2.00 -6.10
CA GLY A 154 4.05 2.36 -6.15
C GLY A 154 4.87 1.68 -5.07
N TYR A 155 6.03 2.27 -4.79
CA TYR A 155 7.00 1.74 -3.83
C TYR A 155 7.42 2.80 -2.82
N PHE A 156 7.81 2.34 -1.65
CA PHE A 156 8.48 3.12 -0.61
C PHE A 156 9.71 2.37 -0.12
N PHE A 157 10.62 3.09 0.52
CA PHE A 157 11.81 2.52 1.16
C PHE A 157 11.75 2.79 2.66
N LEU A 158 12.30 1.87 3.45
CA LEU A 158 12.45 1.99 4.90
C LEU A 158 13.90 1.69 5.27
N GLU A 159 14.55 2.62 5.97
CA GLU A 159 15.95 2.51 6.37
C GLU A 159 16.13 3.10 7.78
N ARG A 160 17.11 2.61 8.54
CA ARG A 160 17.43 3.16 9.87
C ARG A 160 18.10 4.53 9.77
#